data_AF-A0A553NE01-F1
#
_entry.id   AF-A0A553NE01-F1
#
_cell.length_a   1.000
_cell.length_b   1.000
_cell.length_c   1.000
_cell.angle_alpha   90.00
_cell.angle_beta   90.00
_cell.angle_gamma   90.00
#
_symmetry.space_group_name_H-M   'P 1'
#
loop_
_entity.id
_entity.type
_entity.pdbx_description
1 polymer ?
#
loop_
_entity_poly.entity_id
_entity_poly.type
_entity_poly.pdbx_seq_one_letter_code
_entity_poly.pdbx_strand_id
1 'polypeptide(L)'
;MKRYDNFTEDRIAVVDIVQTAAQSDQSQSSDMDVEQGFSNPLASQELQAHHSQILEDHSAPLSAVNGHRPSNGTSNKVKTDNLEFDQIEVSLVDDAGAGVPDEVLVNASDFFLEHNDNYNLTWREASHQISEVAEDPSRPPIPGWNVPYCRWRLRRVIESLFFRVLTLLLIVIDIIIVILDLASGKDFDEVSTYQIIDLIFTIYFVVEIFLRLIALTQPVFFATWYNVVDFAVVLITLVIVIVGMTHNTWAERLSLLTLLRLVRIFRLIRLYTEKQQIETAARQMVSQNKRRYQQNGFDLDLTYVTARVIATSFPSSGLWAWYRNPISRVSKFLNIQHPDRYKIYNLCSEKTYDTEYFQHRVERFMIDDHNVPSLQQMLDFAQSAKSWLNANPENVIVVHCKGGKGRTGTMICVWLVEAGIFTSANQSLEYFGQRRTDMNVSKKFQGVETPSQSRYVGYYEVMKNHLGGQVPLSSPLLLKKIVIRGMMYVGEGNGDDFFFKVDQGNGKELYSAHIGFRRNCHVSYNPERDILEITTVNSPKLDGDVRVLFQTNSKTVPKGYENCPFYFWFNTAFVADTSRKLILTREQLDNPHKPKTWHCFRETFQIEVFFAEGT
;
A
#
# COMPACT_ATOMS: atom_id res chain seq x y z
N MET A 1 49.61 52.13 9.70
CA MET A 1 50.89 51.91 8.99
C MET A 1 50.59 51.01 7.78
N LYS A 2 50.54 51.56 6.54
CA LYS A 2 50.21 50.89 5.25
C LYS A 2 48.85 50.12 5.22
N ARG A 3 47.80 50.71 4.63
CA ARG A 3 47.23 50.48 3.26
C ARG A 3 46.32 49.22 3.20
N TYR A 4 45.01 49.35 2.90
CA TYR A 4 44.37 49.62 1.57
C TYR A 4 44.58 48.44 0.60
N ASP A 5 43.59 47.90 -0.14
CA ASP A 5 42.27 48.45 -0.53
C ASP A 5 41.15 47.38 -0.73
N ASN A 6 39.95 47.87 -1.05
CA ASN A 6 38.62 47.24 -1.26
C ASN A 6 38.52 45.91 -2.05
N PHE A 7 37.41 45.18 -1.86
CA PHE A 7 36.29 45.18 -2.81
C PHE A 7 34.96 44.72 -2.17
N THR A 8 33.85 45.31 -2.62
CA THR A 8 32.45 44.99 -2.24
C THR A 8 31.59 44.88 -3.50
N GLU A 9 30.34 44.44 -3.33
CA GLU A 9 29.30 44.32 -4.37
C GLU A 9 29.49 43.12 -5.32
N ASP A 10 28.66 42.08 -5.14
CA ASP A 10 27.92 41.45 -6.23
C ASP A 10 26.83 40.49 -5.71
N ARG A 11 25.73 40.31 -6.48
CA ARG A 11 24.52 39.47 -6.27
C ARG A 11 23.22 40.16 -5.85
N ILE A 12 22.74 41.06 -6.72
CA ILE A 12 21.30 41.34 -6.92
C ILE A 12 21.01 41.23 -8.43
N ALA A 13 19.77 40.90 -8.80
CA ALA A 13 19.23 40.77 -10.16
C ALA A 13 19.68 39.54 -11.00
N VAL A 14 18.75 38.58 -11.13
CA VAL A 14 18.58 37.76 -12.34
C VAL A 14 17.09 37.79 -12.68
N VAL A 15 16.72 38.64 -13.64
CA VAL A 15 15.36 38.82 -14.17
C VAL A 15 15.50 39.12 -15.68
N ASP A 16 14.56 38.64 -16.49
CA ASP A 16 14.37 38.92 -17.93
C ASP A 16 15.53 38.68 -18.92
N ILE A 17 15.67 37.45 -19.43
CA ILE A 17 16.20 37.20 -20.79
C ILE A 17 15.42 36.09 -21.54
N VAL A 18 14.19 36.36 -22.00
CA VAL A 18 13.55 35.60 -23.10
C VAL A 18 12.63 36.51 -23.95
N GLN A 19 13.17 37.50 -24.67
CA GLN A 19 12.33 38.26 -25.64
C GLN A 19 13.07 38.92 -26.82
N THR A 20 14.07 38.27 -27.43
CA THR A 20 14.75 38.82 -28.63
C THR A 20 15.22 37.74 -29.62
N ALA A 21 14.28 37.11 -30.34
CA ALA A 21 14.58 36.13 -31.39
C ALA A 21 13.46 36.03 -32.46
N ALA A 22 13.08 37.15 -33.07
CA ALA A 22 12.14 37.17 -34.21
C ALA A 22 12.45 38.34 -35.17
N GLN A 23 12.28 38.08 -36.47
CA GLN A 23 12.53 38.97 -37.62
C GLN A 23 14.00 39.11 -38.08
N SER A 24 14.16 39.41 -39.38
CA SER A 24 15.35 39.23 -40.24
C SER A 24 15.80 37.74 -40.42
N ASP A 25 16.08 37.24 -41.62
CA ASP A 25 15.73 37.79 -42.95
C ASP A 25 15.64 36.69 -44.04
N GLN A 26 15.08 37.04 -45.20
CA GLN A 26 15.10 36.19 -46.41
C GLN A 26 16.04 36.78 -47.47
N SER A 27 16.86 35.96 -48.15
CA SER A 27 16.90 35.89 -49.64
C SER A 27 18.06 35.08 -50.26
N GLN A 28 17.74 34.43 -51.40
CA GLN A 28 18.58 34.15 -52.57
C GLN A 28 19.74 33.11 -52.50
N SER A 29 20.27 32.80 -53.70
CA SER A 29 20.82 31.49 -54.09
C SER A 29 21.73 31.56 -55.32
N SER A 30 22.79 30.73 -55.43
CA SER A 30 23.38 30.26 -56.72
C SER A 30 24.39 29.10 -56.57
N ASP A 31 24.03 27.93 -57.11
CA ASP A 31 24.71 27.10 -58.13
C ASP A 31 26.22 26.72 -58.15
N MET A 32 26.44 25.41 -58.43
CA MET A 32 27.51 24.73 -59.21
C MET A 32 28.92 24.39 -58.65
N ASP A 33 29.07 23.10 -58.28
CA ASP A 33 29.85 22.02 -58.96
C ASP A 33 31.41 21.92 -59.00
N VAL A 34 31.83 20.66 -59.25
CA VAL A 34 33.13 20.11 -59.76
C VAL A 34 34.23 19.65 -58.77
N GLU A 35 34.08 18.40 -58.30
CA GLU A 35 34.97 17.22 -58.53
C GLU A 35 36.47 17.14 -58.05
N GLN A 36 36.91 15.89 -57.77
CA GLN A 36 38.30 15.38 -57.59
C GLN A 36 39.02 15.71 -56.26
N GLY A 37 39.93 14.86 -55.71
CA GLY A 37 40.30 13.47 -56.03
C GLY A 37 41.60 12.97 -55.36
N PHE A 38 41.69 11.64 -55.11
CA PHE A 38 42.90 10.82 -54.85
C PHE A 38 43.68 10.79 -53.49
N SER A 39 44.20 9.56 -53.23
CA SER A 39 45.43 9.15 -52.50
C SER A 39 45.59 9.25 -50.97
N ASN A 40 45.44 8.08 -50.33
CA ASN A 40 46.24 7.54 -49.20
C ASN A 40 47.55 6.89 -49.80
N PRO A 41 48.48 6.17 -49.10
CA PRO A 41 48.67 5.90 -47.65
C PRO A 41 50.16 5.95 -47.16
N LEU A 42 50.41 5.54 -45.90
CA LEU A 42 51.51 4.71 -45.31
C LEU A 42 51.52 4.96 -43.76
N ALA A 43 51.48 4.00 -42.81
CA ALA A 43 52.23 2.74 -42.57
C ALA A 43 53.68 2.97 -42.07
N SER A 44 54.29 2.20 -41.14
CA SER A 44 53.88 1.05 -40.28
C SER A 44 54.27 1.38 -38.80
N GLN A 45 54.31 0.55 -37.73
CA GLN A 45 54.40 -0.90 -37.39
C GLN A 45 53.43 -1.22 -36.21
N GLU A 46 53.08 -2.43 -35.76
CA GLU A 46 53.76 -3.74 -35.53
C GLU A 46 54.69 -3.77 -34.28
N LEU A 47 54.79 -4.85 -33.48
CA LEU A 47 54.61 -6.29 -33.77
C LEU A 47 54.26 -7.15 -32.52
N GLN A 48 53.30 -8.11 -32.64
CA GLN A 48 53.15 -9.47 -31.99
C GLN A 48 53.40 -9.72 -30.46
N ALA A 49 53.05 -10.87 -29.85
CA ALA A 49 51.94 -11.87 -29.92
C ALA A 49 52.24 -13.02 -28.92
N HIS A 50 51.24 -13.85 -28.49
CA HIS A 50 51.39 -15.32 -28.29
C HIS A 50 50.10 -16.03 -27.77
N HIS A 51 49.71 -17.15 -28.42
CA HIS A 51 48.93 -18.35 -27.97
C HIS A 51 47.58 -18.17 -27.20
N SER A 52 46.45 -18.86 -27.47
CA SER A 52 46.13 -20.27 -27.87
C SER A 52 46.25 -21.28 -26.70
N GLN A 53 45.35 -22.26 -26.46
CA GLN A 53 44.29 -22.88 -27.28
C GLN A 53 43.28 -23.73 -26.42
N ILE A 54 42.25 -24.37 -27.05
CA ILE A 54 41.36 -25.48 -26.58
C ILE A 54 40.14 -25.04 -25.72
N LEU A 55 38.84 -25.19 -26.11
CA LEU A 55 37.99 -26.35 -26.56
C LEU A 55 37.56 -27.24 -25.35
N GLU A 56 36.39 -27.91 -25.25
CA GLU A 56 35.14 -28.16 -26.02
C GLU A 56 34.06 -28.63 -24.97
N ASP A 57 32.74 -28.76 -25.15
CA ASP A 57 31.70 -28.50 -26.19
C ASP A 57 30.31 -28.43 -25.47
N HIS A 58 29.24 -27.91 -26.10
CA HIS A 58 27.94 -28.61 -26.26
C HIS A 58 26.85 -27.82 -27.01
N SER A 59 26.61 -28.26 -28.25
CA SER A 59 25.52 -27.88 -29.18
C SER A 59 24.10 -28.13 -28.61
N ALA A 60 23.15 -27.17 -28.68
CA ALA A 60 22.24 -26.79 -29.80
C ALA A 60 20.88 -27.56 -29.79
N PRO A 61 19.85 -27.22 -30.60
CA PRO A 61 19.68 -26.08 -31.53
C PRO A 61 18.39 -25.24 -31.32
N LEU A 62 18.29 -24.11 -32.03
CA LEU A 62 17.05 -23.34 -32.22
C LEU A 62 16.33 -23.75 -33.53
N SER A 63 15.00 -23.71 -33.53
CA SER A 63 14.17 -23.81 -34.74
C SER A 63 13.52 -22.46 -35.06
N ALA A 64 13.46 -22.10 -36.35
CA ALA A 64 12.95 -20.82 -36.83
C ALA A 64 11.43 -20.83 -37.09
N VAL A 65 10.84 -19.64 -37.33
CA VAL A 65 10.08 -19.26 -38.55
C VAL A 65 9.24 -17.98 -38.33
N ASN A 66 9.31 -17.04 -39.29
CA ASN A 66 8.48 -15.82 -39.48
C ASN A 66 8.44 -14.76 -38.35
N GLY A 67 8.52 -13.45 -38.59
CA GLY A 67 8.84 -12.70 -39.83
C GLY A 67 7.65 -12.05 -40.54
N HIS A 68 7.41 -10.75 -40.31
CA HIS A 68 6.66 -9.82 -41.19
C HIS A 68 7.17 -8.37 -41.00
N ARG A 69 6.84 -7.47 -41.95
CA ARG A 69 7.43 -6.12 -42.08
C ARG A 69 6.66 -5.01 -41.33
N PRO A 70 7.33 -3.93 -40.89
CA PRO A 70 6.68 -2.63 -40.61
C PRO A 70 6.38 -1.86 -41.91
N SER A 71 5.54 -0.83 -41.83
CA SER A 71 5.20 0.11 -42.92
C SER A 71 5.45 1.57 -42.54
N ASN A 72 5.65 2.43 -43.54
CA ASN A 72 6.29 3.76 -43.39
C ASN A 72 5.33 4.91 -42.97
N GLY A 73 5.90 5.89 -42.25
CA GLY A 73 5.54 7.32 -42.36
C GLY A 73 4.47 7.84 -41.37
N THR A 74 4.43 9.15 -41.05
CA THR A 74 5.30 10.26 -41.52
C THR A 74 5.27 11.48 -40.58
N SER A 75 6.40 12.20 -40.50
CA SER A 75 6.57 13.64 -40.15
C SER A 75 6.18 14.17 -38.75
N ASN A 76 7.18 14.80 -38.11
CA ASN A 76 7.07 15.60 -36.90
C ASN A 76 6.12 16.81 -37.01
N LYS A 77 5.65 17.29 -35.86
CA LYS A 77 5.55 18.72 -35.54
C LYS A 77 5.83 18.97 -34.06
N VAL A 78 6.91 19.70 -33.76
CA VAL A 78 7.23 20.14 -32.39
C VAL A 78 6.38 21.36 -32.04
N LYS A 79 5.95 21.44 -30.77
CA LYS A 79 5.44 22.64 -30.12
C LYS A 79 6.05 22.74 -28.73
N THR A 80 6.33 23.96 -28.28
CA THR A 80 6.76 24.29 -26.93
C THR A 80 5.58 24.75 -26.06
N ASP A 81 5.86 24.93 -24.78
CA ASP A 81 5.13 25.79 -23.83
C ASP A 81 3.74 25.30 -23.35
N ASN A 82 3.77 24.47 -22.31
CA ASN A 82 3.16 24.77 -21.01
C ASN A 82 3.61 23.74 -19.94
N LEU A 83 3.95 24.20 -18.73
CA LEU A 83 4.16 23.33 -17.57
C LEU A 83 2.85 23.13 -16.81
N GLU A 84 1.90 22.45 -17.44
CA GLU A 84 0.73 21.91 -16.74
C GLU A 84 1.13 20.62 -16.00
N PHE A 85 0.74 20.51 -14.73
CA PHE A 85 0.91 19.30 -13.92
C PHE A 85 -0.13 18.25 -14.30
N ASP A 86 -0.09 17.78 -15.56
CA ASP A 86 -0.90 16.67 -16.04
C ASP A 86 -0.48 15.39 -15.31
N GLN A 87 -1.27 15.04 -14.29
CA GLN A 87 -1.23 13.72 -13.70
C GLN A 87 -1.79 12.73 -14.72
N ILE A 88 -0.90 12.01 -15.39
CA ILE A 88 -1.22 10.85 -16.23
C ILE A 88 -2.21 9.95 -15.47
N GLU A 89 -3.28 9.55 -16.15
CA GLU A 89 -4.34 8.74 -15.55
C GLU A 89 -3.79 7.47 -14.90
N VAL A 90 -4.23 7.17 -13.67
CA VAL A 90 -4.16 5.80 -13.14
C VAL A 90 -5.40 5.02 -13.63
N SER A 91 -5.61 5.04 -14.94
CA SER A 91 -6.60 4.22 -15.64
C SER A 91 -6.01 2.84 -15.88
N LEU A 92 -6.10 1.98 -14.86
CA LEU A 92 -5.82 0.54 -15.02
C LEU A 92 -6.86 -0.07 -15.97
N VAL A 93 -6.57 -0.02 -17.27
CA VAL A 93 -7.29 -0.75 -18.31
C VAL A 93 -7.27 -2.24 -17.95
N ASP A 94 -8.43 -2.89 -18.03
CA ASP A 94 -8.63 -4.29 -17.63
C ASP A 94 -8.08 -5.26 -18.71
N ASP A 95 -6.81 -5.10 -19.08
CA ASP A 95 -6.20 -5.88 -20.15
C ASP A 95 -5.86 -7.31 -19.71
N ALA A 96 -6.21 -8.27 -20.55
CA ALA A 96 -6.52 -9.63 -20.13
C ALA A 96 -5.32 -10.60 -20.17
N GLY A 97 -4.22 -10.24 -19.50
CA GLY A 97 -3.18 -11.20 -19.09
C GLY A 97 -1.75 -10.87 -19.48
N ALA A 98 -1.13 -9.93 -18.77
CA ALA A 98 0.32 -9.73 -18.73
C ALA A 98 0.84 -9.52 -17.28
N GLY A 99 2.11 -9.80 -17.04
CA GLY A 99 2.73 -9.87 -15.71
C GLY A 99 3.31 -8.55 -15.19
N VAL A 100 2.48 -7.52 -15.01
CA VAL A 100 2.89 -6.18 -14.51
C VAL A 100 3.79 -6.16 -13.25
N PRO A 101 3.67 -7.06 -12.25
CA PRO A 101 4.41 -6.92 -10.99
C PRO A 101 5.94 -7.00 -11.06
N ASP A 102 6.51 -7.61 -12.11
CA ASP A 102 7.97 -7.72 -12.24
C ASP A 102 8.54 -6.56 -13.08
N GLU A 103 7.77 -5.96 -13.99
CA GLU A 103 8.18 -4.83 -14.84
C GLU A 103 8.49 -3.56 -14.03
N VAL A 104 7.62 -3.17 -13.08
CA VAL A 104 7.89 -2.02 -12.19
C VAL A 104 9.05 -2.29 -11.22
N LEU A 105 9.43 -3.55 -11.00
CA LEU A 105 10.59 -3.93 -10.18
C LEU A 105 11.89 -3.93 -10.98
N VAL A 106 11.85 -4.30 -12.27
CA VAL A 106 12.95 -4.12 -13.23
C VAL A 106 13.17 -2.63 -13.48
N ASN A 107 12.11 -1.88 -13.81
CA ASN A 107 12.22 -0.42 -13.98
C ASN A 107 12.75 0.27 -12.71
N ALA A 108 12.46 -0.25 -11.51
CA ALA A 108 13.06 0.23 -10.27
C ALA A 108 14.55 -0.11 -10.16
N SER A 109 14.97 -1.35 -10.45
CA SER A 109 16.41 -1.68 -10.42
C SER A 109 17.18 -0.87 -11.46
N ASP A 110 16.65 -0.79 -12.67
CA ASP A 110 17.32 -0.25 -13.86
C ASP A 110 17.44 1.28 -13.76
N PHE A 111 16.41 1.94 -13.22
CA PHE A 111 16.45 3.37 -12.90
C PHE A 111 17.61 3.74 -11.95
N PHE A 112 17.87 2.93 -10.91
CA PHE A 112 19.04 3.12 -10.05
C PHE A 112 20.35 3.02 -10.83
N LEU A 113 20.47 2.08 -11.78
CA LEU A 113 21.71 1.86 -12.53
C LEU A 113 22.07 3.09 -13.37
N GLU A 114 21.06 3.74 -13.95
CA GLU A 114 21.21 4.95 -14.76
C GLU A 114 21.45 6.23 -13.93
N HIS A 115 21.00 6.28 -12.68
CA HIS A 115 20.99 7.52 -11.87
C HIS A 115 21.90 7.50 -10.63
N ASN A 116 22.72 6.46 -10.45
CA ASN A 116 23.63 6.34 -9.29
C ASN A 116 24.76 7.40 -9.27
N ASP A 117 25.06 8.07 -10.39
CA ASP A 117 26.15 9.06 -10.49
C ASP A 117 26.03 10.24 -9.51
N ASN A 118 24.82 10.53 -9.00
CA ASN A 118 24.58 11.56 -7.98
C ASN A 118 24.66 11.05 -6.52
N TYR A 119 24.92 9.76 -6.30
CA TYR A 119 24.92 9.13 -4.98
C TYR A 119 26.24 8.40 -4.71
N ASN A 120 26.89 8.74 -3.58
CA ASN A 120 28.07 8.02 -3.07
C ASN A 120 27.67 6.66 -2.45
N LEU A 121 26.99 5.81 -3.23
CA LEU A 121 26.60 4.44 -2.91
C LEU A 121 27.32 3.49 -3.86
N THR A 122 27.98 2.47 -3.33
CA THR A 122 28.48 1.39 -4.18
C THR A 122 27.32 0.54 -4.68
N TRP A 123 27.51 -0.11 -5.84
CA TRP A 123 26.52 -1.04 -6.45
C TRP A 123 25.88 -2.01 -5.45
N ARG A 124 26.68 -2.52 -4.50
CA ARG A 124 26.22 -3.47 -3.48
C ARG A 124 25.37 -2.82 -2.39
N GLU A 125 25.61 -1.56 -2.06
CA GLU A 125 24.83 -0.79 -1.08
C GLU A 125 23.53 -0.26 -1.69
N ALA A 126 23.50 -0.04 -3.00
CA ALA A 126 22.29 0.27 -3.77
C ALA A 126 21.42 -0.99 -3.96
N SER A 127 21.99 -2.12 -4.40
CA SER A 127 21.22 -3.35 -4.66
C SER A 127 20.58 -3.94 -3.40
N HIS A 128 21.15 -3.74 -2.22
CA HIS A 128 20.53 -4.13 -0.94
C HIS A 128 19.39 -3.19 -0.46
N GLN A 129 19.11 -2.06 -1.14
CA GLN A 129 18.03 -1.13 -0.75
C GLN A 129 16.68 -1.45 -1.37
N ILE A 130 16.64 -1.97 -2.60
CA ILE A 130 15.48 -2.70 -3.14
C ILE A 130 15.65 -4.16 -2.70
N SER A 131 14.68 -4.78 -2.03
CA SER A 131 14.77 -6.24 -1.86
C SER A 131 14.60 -6.92 -3.22
N GLU A 132 15.59 -7.72 -3.60
CA GLU A 132 15.54 -8.58 -4.79
C GLU A 132 14.26 -9.41 -4.81
N VAL A 133 13.77 -9.69 -6.01
CA VAL A 133 12.46 -10.31 -6.24
C VAL A 133 12.41 -11.78 -5.76
N ALA A 134 13.58 -12.36 -5.45
CA ALA A 134 13.74 -13.65 -4.79
C ALA A 134 13.69 -13.59 -3.24
N GLU A 135 13.99 -12.44 -2.62
CA GLU A 135 14.22 -12.32 -1.16
C GLU A 135 13.02 -11.79 -0.36
N ASP A 136 11.98 -11.18 -0.97
CA ASP A 136 10.78 -10.70 -0.25
C ASP A 136 10.10 -11.85 0.53
N PRO A 137 10.19 -11.91 1.88
CA PRO A 137 9.63 -13.01 2.65
C PRO A 137 8.11 -12.87 2.86
N SER A 138 7.53 -11.77 2.35
CA SER A 138 6.08 -11.54 2.22
C SER A 138 5.56 -11.71 0.79
N ARG A 139 6.39 -12.18 -0.18
CA ARG A 139 5.95 -12.43 -1.56
C ARG A 139 4.93 -13.59 -1.58
N PRO A 140 3.74 -13.44 -2.20
CA PRO A 140 2.84 -14.55 -2.41
C PRO A 140 3.43 -15.53 -3.45
N PRO A 141 3.15 -16.84 -3.35
CA PRO A 141 3.71 -17.81 -4.29
C PRO A 141 3.15 -17.63 -5.70
N ILE A 142 3.99 -17.86 -6.71
CA ILE A 142 3.65 -17.71 -8.13
C ILE A 142 2.48 -18.66 -8.50
N PRO A 143 1.38 -18.18 -9.10
CA PRO A 143 0.27 -19.01 -9.53
C PRO A 143 0.68 -20.14 -10.47
N GLY A 144 0.23 -21.37 -10.18
CA GLY A 144 0.47 -22.54 -11.03
C GLY A 144 0.36 -23.86 -10.26
N TRP A 145 0.67 -24.97 -10.93
CA TRP A 145 0.65 -26.33 -10.33
C TRP A 145 1.93 -26.64 -9.53
N ASN A 146 2.43 -25.67 -8.78
CA ASN A 146 3.62 -25.82 -7.93
C ASN A 146 3.24 -26.03 -6.45
N VAL A 147 4.07 -26.75 -5.71
CA VAL A 147 3.82 -27.10 -4.30
C VAL A 147 3.58 -25.87 -3.41
N PRO A 148 4.37 -24.77 -3.50
CA PRO A 148 4.10 -23.54 -2.72
C PRO A 148 2.70 -22.96 -2.95
N TYR A 149 2.26 -22.80 -4.20
CA TYR A 149 0.96 -22.22 -4.53
C TYR A 149 -0.21 -23.15 -4.18
N CYS A 150 -0.10 -24.45 -4.48
CA CYS A 150 -1.11 -25.44 -4.09
C CYS A 150 -1.29 -25.48 -2.56
N ARG A 151 -0.19 -25.45 -1.81
CA ARG A 151 -0.21 -25.40 -0.33
C ARG A 151 -0.78 -24.09 0.20
N TRP A 152 -0.41 -22.95 -0.38
CA TRP A 152 -0.97 -21.63 -0.02
C TRP A 152 -2.48 -21.59 -0.27
N ARG A 153 -2.94 -22.07 -1.43
CA ARG A 153 -4.36 -22.13 -1.78
C ARG A 153 -5.13 -23.03 -0.82
N LEU A 154 -4.58 -24.20 -0.48
CA LEU A 154 -5.14 -25.11 0.52
C LEU A 154 -5.25 -24.43 1.90
N ARG A 155 -4.18 -23.75 2.35
CA ARG A 155 -4.16 -22.98 3.60
C ARG A 155 -5.26 -21.91 3.63
N ARG A 156 -5.44 -21.15 2.54
CA ARG A 156 -6.49 -20.11 2.42
C ARG A 156 -7.91 -20.66 2.47
N VAL A 157 -8.15 -21.91 2.02
CA VAL A 157 -9.45 -22.58 2.19
C VAL A 157 -9.69 -22.97 3.65
N ILE A 158 -8.72 -23.62 4.29
CA ILE A 158 -8.83 -24.16 5.65
C ILE A 158 -8.83 -23.06 6.72
N GLU A 159 -8.08 -21.97 6.52
CA GLU A 159 -8.08 -20.79 7.41
C GLU A 159 -9.24 -19.82 7.12
N SER A 160 -10.12 -20.12 6.15
CA SER A 160 -11.29 -19.27 5.86
C SER A 160 -12.29 -19.27 7.02
N LEU A 161 -12.92 -18.12 7.28
CA LEU A 161 -13.91 -18.00 8.36
C LEU A 161 -15.09 -18.96 8.17
N PHE A 162 -15.51 -19.22 6.92
CA PHE A 162 -16.54 -20.21 6.61
C PHE A 162 -16.14 -21.61 7.07
N PHE A 163 -14.93 -22.07 6.73
CA PHE A 163 -14.45 -23.40 7.12
C PHE A 163 -14.28 -23.52 8.64
N ARG A 164 -13.83 -22.45 9.30
CA ARG A 164 -13.71 -22.39 10.78
C ARG A 164 -15.05 -22.40 11.50
N VAL A 165 -16.03 -21.64 11.02
CA VAL A 165 -17.39 -21.66 11.58
C VAL A 165 -18.07 -23.01 11.32
N LEU A 166 -17.88 -23.61 10.14
CA LEU A 166 -18.37 -24.97 9.84
C LEU A 166 -17.75 -26.00 10.79
N THR A 167 -16.42 -25.99 10.97
CA THR A 167 -15.72 -26.90 11.89
C THR A 167 -16.24 -26.74 13.33
N LEU A 168 -16.42 -25.50 13.80
CA LEU A 168 -16.99 -25.22 15.11
C LEU A 168 -18.43 -25.74 15.26
N LEU A 169 -19.30 -25.51 14.26
CA LEU A 169 -20.68 -25.99 14.28
C LEU A 169 -20.75 -27.52 14.31
N LEU A 170 -19.90 -28.21 13.55
CA LEU A 170 -19.82 -29.66 13.56
C LEU A 170 -19.34 -30.18 14.93
N ILE A 171 -18.38 -29.52 15.59
CA ILE A 171 -17.97 -29.84 16.98
C ILE A 171 -19.14 -29.63 17.96
N VAL A 172 -19.91 -28.55 17.84
CA VAL A 172 -21.07 -28.27 18.72
C VAL A 172 -22.19 -29.31 18.53
N ILE A 173 -22.51 -29.67 17.28
CA ILE A 173 -23.52 -30.70 16.96
C ILE A 173 -23.09 -32.06 17.52
N ASP A 174 -21.82 -32.42 17.32
CA ASP A 174 -21.21 -33.63 17.86
C ASP A 174 -21.33 -33.70 19.40
N ILE A 175 -20.95 -32.63 20.11
CA ILE A 175 -21.12 -32.54 21.57
C ILE A 175 -22.59 -32.70 22.00
N ILE A 176 -23.54 -32.10 21.28
CA ILE A 176 -24.97 -32.24 21.58
C ILE A 176 -25.42 -33.70 21.42
N ILE A 177 -24.97 -34.39 20.36
CA ILE A 177 -25.27 -35.82 20.14
C ILE A 177 -24.68 -36.69 21.26
N VAL A 178 -23.47 -36.40 21.73
CA VAL A 178 -22.86 -37.10 22.87
C VAL A 178 -23.64 -36.86 24.18
N ILE A 179 -24.15 -35.65 24.40
CA ILE A 179 -25.01 -35.34 25.56
C ILE A 179 -26.33 -36.10 25.46
N LEU A 180 -26.93 -36.21 24.26
CA LEU A 180 -28.17 -36.99 24.04
C LEU A 180 -27.96 -38.50 24.20
N ASP A 181 -26.84 -39.05 23.73
CA ASP A 181 -26.41 -40.45 23.93
C ASP A 181 -26.25 -40.77 25.44
N LEU A 182 -25.65 -39.86 26.21
CA LEU A 182 -25.53 -39.98 27.66
C LEU A 182 -26.86 -39.79 28.42
N ALA A 183 -27.72 -38.86 27.98
CA ALA A 183 -28.97 -38.53 28.66
C ALA A 183 -30.14 -39.47 28.35
N SER A 184 -30.11 -40.16 27.21
CA SER A 184 -31.23 -41.02 26.77
C SER A 184 -31.41 -42.28 27.61
N GLY A 185 -30.33 -42.80 28.22
CA GLY A 185 -30.37 -43.86 29.24
C GLY A 185 -31.01 -45.20 28.85
N LYS A 186 -31.26 -45.44 27.56
CA LYS A 186 -31.90 -46.66 27.06
C LYS A 186 -30.91 -47.82 26.94
N ASP A 187 -31.40 -49.02 27.22
CA ASP A 187 -30.72 -50.26 26.85
C ASP A 187 -30.65 -50.45 25.33
N PHE A 188 -29.74 -51.30 24.90
CA PHE A 188 -29.21 -51.36 23.54
C PHE A 188 -30.09 -52.18 22.58
N ASP A 189 -30.47 -51.57 21.46
CA ASP A 189 -30.76 -52.27 20.19
C ASP A 189 -30.66 -51.31 18.97
N GLU A 190 -30.95 -50.01 19.13
CA GLU A 190 -30.69 -48.97 18.11
C GLU A 190 -29.19 -48.60 17.98
N VAL A 191 -28.34 -49.59 17.71
CA VAL A 191 -26.87 -49.46 17.70
C VAL A 191 -26.34 -48.70 16.47
N SER A 192 -27.07 -48.69 15.34
CA SER A 192 -26.54 -48.23 14.05
C SER A 192 -26.36 -46.71 13.91
N THR A 193 -27.42 -45.92 14.14
CA THR A 193 -27.48 -44.51 13.67
C THR A 193 -26.44 -43.61 14.34
N TYR A 194 -26.37 -43.61 15.68
CA TYR A 194 -25.44 -42.74 16.41
C TYR A 194 -23.96 -43.11 16.18
N GLN A 195 -23.65 -44.40 15.99
CA GLN A 195 -22.29 -44.85 15.71
C GLN A 195 -21.84 -44.45 14.30
N ILE A 196 -22.71 -44.56 13.29
CA ILE A 196 -22.43 -44.09 11.93
C ILE A 196 -22.17 -42.57 11.92
N ILE A 197 -22.94 -41.79 12.69
CA ILE A 197 -22.78 -40.34 12.79
C ILE A 197 -21.46 -39.96 13.48
N ASP A 198 -21.10 -40.61 14.60
CA ASP A 198 -19.82 -40.38 15.30
C ASP A 198 -18.60 -40.76 14.42
N LEU A 199 -18.73 -41.84 13.62
CA LEU A 199 -17.74 -42.22 12.62
C LEU A 199 -17.59 -41.15 11.52
N ILE A 200 -18.69 -40.58 11.01
CA ILE A 200 -18.66 -39.51 10.00
C ILE A 200 -17.98 -38.25 10.55
N PHE A 201 -18.32 -37.79 11.76
CA PHE A 201 -17.62 -36.66 12.39
C PHE A 201 -16.14 -36.96 12.63
N THR A 202 -15.81 -38.16 13.10
CA THR A 202 -14.42 -38.59 13.31
C THR A 202 -13.62 -38.58 12.00
N ILE A 203 -14.16 -39.11 10.90
CA ILE A 203 -13.53 -39.06 9.58
C ILE A 203 -13.34 -37.61 9.12
N TYR A 204 -14.35 -36.75 9.25
CA TYR A 204 -14.24 -35.33 8.92
C TYR A 204 -13.11 -34.65 9.70
N PHE A 205 -13.03 -34.87 11.03
CA PHE A 205 -11.98 -34.27 11.86
C PHE A 205 -10.58 -34.82 11.59
N VAL A 206 -10.44 -36.11 11.23
CA VAL A 206 -9.17 -36.70 10.79
C VAL A 206 -8.71 -36.09 9.48
N VAL A 207 -9.61 -35.95 8.50
CA VAL A 207 -9.33 -35.26 7.23
C VAL A 207 -8.96 -33.81 7.47
N GLU A 208 -9.70 -33.08 8.31
CA GLU A 208 -9.45 -31.67 8.60
C GLU A 208 -8.09 -31.43 9.29
N ILE A 209 -7.71 -32.29 10.25
CA ILE A 209 -6.37 -32.30 10.86
C ILE A 209 -5.28 -32.58 9.82
N PHE A 210 -5.47 -33.56 8.94
CA PHE A 210 -4.50 -33.93 7.91
C PHE A 210 -4.31 -32.81 6.87
N LEU A 211 -5.40 -32.17 6.45
CA LEU A 211 -5.37 -30.99 5.58
C LEU A 211 -4.67 -29.80 6.26
N ARG A 212 -4.91 -29.55 7.56
CA ARG A 212 -4.14 -28.54 8.34
C ARG A 212 -2.65 -28.87 8.41
N LEU A 213 -2.28 -30.14 8.57
CA LEU A 213 -0.89 -30.58 8.66
C LEU A 213 -0.12 -30.32 7.35
N ILE A 214 -0.76 -30.58 6.19
CA ILE A 214 -0.21 -30.26 4.86
C ILE A 214 -0.11 -28.73 4.67
N ALA A 215 -1.18 -28.00 4.98
CA ALA A 215 -1.24 -26.55 4.80
C ALA A 215 -0.18 -25.80 5.63
N LEU A 216 -0.02 -26.15 6.91
CA LEU A 216 0.91 -25.49 7.82
C LEU A 216 2.36 -26.03 7.74
N THR A 217 2.58 -27.22 7.19
CA THR A 217 3.76 -28.10 7.39
C THR A 217 4.02 -28.50 8.84
N GLN A 218 4.55 -29.72 9.01
CA GLN A 218 4.79 -30.37 10.29
C GLN A 218 5.50 -29.46 11.34
N PRO A 219 6.60 -28.74 11.04
CA PRO A 219 7.30 -27.97 12.07
C PRO A 219 6.45 -26.83 12.65
N VAL A 220 5.69 -26.12 11.81
CA VAL A 220 4.82 -25.01 12.23
C VAL A 220 3.54 -25.53 12.91
N PHE A 221 3.01 -26.66 12.41
CA PHE A 221 1.87 -27.33 13.03
C PHE A 221 2.21 -27.74 14.47
N PHE A 222 3.30 -28.49 14.68
CA PHE A 222 3.67 -29.01 16.00
C PHE A 222 4.33 -27.96 16.93
N ALA A 223 4.89 -26.87 16.40
CA ALA A 223 5.32 -25.73 17.23
C ALA A 223 4.16 -24.96 17.90
N THR A 224 2.92 -25.25 17.53
CA THR A 224 1.72 -24.52 17.98
C THR A 224 0.88 -25.40 18.91
N TRP A 225 0.96 -25.15 20.22
CA TRP A 225 0.40 -26.05 21.26
C TRP A 225 -1.06 -26.48 21.01
N TYR A 226 -1.92 -25.57 20.55
CA TYR A 226 -3.33 -25.87 20.32
C TYR A 226 -3.57 -26.82 19.14
N ASN A 227 -2.68 -26.83 18.13
CA ASN A 227 -2.71 -27.82 17.05
C ASN A 227 -2.27 -29.20 17.53
N VAL A 228 -1.29 -29.26 18.45
CA VAL A 228 -0.82 -30.51 19.06
C VAL A 228 -1.92 -31.17 19.90
N VAL A 229 -2.61 -30.36 20.71
CA VAL A 229 -3.76 -30.82 21.52
C VAL A 229 -4.92 -31.29 20.64
N ASP A 230 -5.25 -30.54 19.59
CA ASP A 230 -6.31 -30.89 18.63
C ASP A 230 -5.98 -32.21 17.89
N PHE A 231 -4.74 -32.36 17.40
CA PHE A 231 -4.23 -33.60 16.82
C PHE A 231 -4.33 -34.79 17.78
N ALA A 232 -3.93 -34.61 19.05
CA ALA A 232 -4.02 -35.66 20.05
C ALA A 232 -5.47 -36.08 20.34
N VAL A 233 -6.40 -35.12 20.48
CA VAL A 233 -7.84 -35.42 20.70
C VAL A 233 -8.44 -36.17 19.51
N VAL A 234 -8.10 -35.78 18.27
CA VAL A 234 -8.58 -36.47 17.06
C VAL A 234 -7.96 -37.86 16.90
N LEU A 235 -6.66 -38.03 17.20
CA LEU A 235 -6.00 -39.34 17.15
C LEU A 235 -6.54 -40.32 18.20
N ILE A 236 -6.73 -39.87 19.45
CA ILE A 236 -7.37 -40.66 20.52
C ILE A 236 -8.79 -41.05 20.10
N THR A 237 -9.56 -40.10 19.55
CA THR A 237 -10.91 -40.36 19.03
C THR A 237 -10.91 -41.44 17.94
N LEU A 238 -10.01 -41.35 16.97
CA LEU A 238 -9.91 -42.33 15.88
C LEU A 238 -9.61 -43.75 16.39
N VAL A 239 -8.66 -43.90 17.31
CA VAL A 239 -8.33 -45.20 17.92
C VAL A 239 -9.54 -45.78 18.65
N ILE A 240 -10.30 -44.94 19.37
CA ILE A 240 -11.50 -45.35 20.12
C ILE A 240 -12.60 -45.87 19.19
N VAL A 241 -12.85 -45.18 18.07
CA VAL A 241 -13.84 -45.62 17.08
C VAL A 241 -13.41 -46.94 16.42
N ILE A 242 -12.13 -47.07 16.05
CA ILE A 242 -11.60 -48.33 15.47
C ILE A 242 -11.74 -49.49 16.46
N VAL A 243 -11.36 -49.32 17.73
CA VAL A 243 -11.50 -50.36 18.76
C VAL A 243 -12.97 -50.73 18.99
N GLY A 244 -13.87 -49.75 19.00
CA GLY A 244 -15.32 -49.99 19.11
C GLY A 244 -15.91 -50.75 17.91
N MET A 245 -15.31 -50.66 16.72
CA MET A 245 -15.71 -51.42 15.53
C MET A 245 -15.08 -52.82 15.46
N THR A 246 -13.97 -53.09 16.17
CA THR A 246 -13.39 -54.44 16.21
C THR A 246 -14.19 -55.35 17.14
N HIS A 247 -14.90 -56.31 16.56
CA HIS A 247 -15.84 -57.24 17.22
C HIS A 247 -15.17 -58.31 18.12
N ASN A 248 -14.05 -57.97 18.76
CA ASN A 248 -13.25 -58.87 19.58
C ASN A 248 -13.78 -58.92 21.03
N THR A 249 -13.74 -60.10 21.66
CA THR A 249 -14.24 -60.40 23.02
C THR A 249 -13.64 -59.54 24.16
N TRP A 250 -12.59 -58.75 23.89
CA TRP A 250 -12.08 -57.74 24.81
C TRP A 250 -13.07 -56.59 25.05
N ALA A 251 -13.94 -56.28 24.08
CA ALA A 251 -14.96 -55.24 24.19
C ALA A 251 -16.13 -55.62 25.12
N GLU A 252 -16.34 -56.92 25.36
CA GLU A 252 -17.41 -57.45 26.22
C GLU A 252 -17.17 -57.17 27.72
N ARG A 253 -15.98 -56.68 28.10
CA ARG A 253 -15.77 -56.03 29.41
C ARG A 253 -16.34 -54.61 29.40
N LEU A 254 -17.68 -54.57 29.49
CA LEU A 254 -18.59 -53.42 29.37
C LEU A 254 -18.23 -52.15 30.18
N SER A 255 -17.32 -52.22 31.14
CA SER A 255 -16.82 -51.02 31.85
C SER A 255 -16.01 -50.08 30.97
N LEU A 256 -15.34 -50.59 29.91
CA LEU A 256 -14.54 -49.74 29.03
C LEU A 256 -15.39 -48.85 28.13
N LEU A 257 -16.43 -49.38 27.47
CA LEU A 257 -17.26 -48.61 26.52
C LEU A 257 -17.89 -47.36 27.17
N THR A 258 -18.31 -47.44 28.44
CA THR A 258 -18.83 -46.30 29.21
C THR A 258 -17.76 -45.24 29.45
N LEU A 259 -16.51 -45.63 29.73
CA LEU A 259 -15.39 -44.70 29.85
C LEU A 259 -15.01 -44.08 28.51
N LEU A 260 -15.13 -44.82 27.40
CA LEU A 260 -14.90 -44.28 26.04
C LEU A 260 -15.88 -43.16 25.68
N ARG A 261 -17.15 -43.24 26.14
CA ARG A 261 -18.09 -42.11 26.02
C ARG A 261 -17.59 -40.86 26.76
N LEU A 262 -16.95 -41.02 27.93
CA LEU A 262 -16.36 -39.90 28.68
C LEU A 262 -15.11 -39.33 27.98
N VAL A 263 -14.37 -40.11 27.18
CA VAL A 263 -13.24 -39.57 26.39
C VAL A 263 -13.75 -38.57 25.33
N ARG A 264 -14.99 -38.70 24.85
CA ARG A 264 -15.59 -37.67 23.97
C ARG A 264 -15.71 -36.29 24.66
N ILE A 265 -15.66 -36.19 26.00
CA ILE A 265 -15.63 -34.90 26.72
C ILE A 265 -14.35 -34.11 26.40
N PHE A 266 -13.24 -34.76 26.03
CA PHE A 266 -12.04 -34.04 25.57
C PHE A 266 -12.27 -33.30 24.23
N ARG A 267 -13.34 -33.61 23.47
CA ARG A 267 -13.74 -32.80 22.30
C ARG A 267 -14.17 -31.39 22.69
N LEU A 268 -14.57 -31.13 23.95
CA LEU A 268 -14.79 -29.77 24.48
C LEU A 268 -13.53 -28.91 24.40
N ILE A 269 -12.33 -29.50 24.51
CA ILE A 269 -11.07 -28.75 24.37
C ILE A 269 -10.94 -28.19 22.95
N ARG A 270 -11.52 -28.85 21.94
CA ARG A 270 -11.52 -28.36 20.55
C ARG A 270 -12.29 -27.05 20.39
N LEU A 271 -13.32 -26.78 21.21
CA LEU A 271 -13.99 -25.47 21.21
C LEU A 271 -13.02 -24.34 21.61
N TYR A 272 -12.12 -24.61 22.56
CA TYR A 272 -11.11 -23.65 23.00
C TYR A 272 -9.98 -23.47 21.98
N THR A 273 -9.51 -24.55 21.34
CA THR A 273 -8.48 -24.47 20.29
C THR A 273 -9.02 -23.78 19.04
N GLU A 274 -10.24 -24.09 18.60
CA GLU A 274 -10.84 -23.53 17.39
C GLU A 274 -11.09 -22.03 17.51
N LYS A 275 -11.37 -21.52 18.72
CA LYS A 275 -11.42 -20.06 18.98
C LYS A 275 -10.16 -19.34 18.50
N GLN A 276 -8.97 -19.89 18.76
CA GLN A 276 -7.69 -19.28 18.33
C GLN A 276 -7.56 -19.24 16.79
N GLN A 277 -8.21 -20.19 16.10
CA GLN A 277 -8.21 -20.29 14.64
C GLN A 277 -9.24 -19.34 14.03
N ILE A 278 -10.38 -19.12 14.68
CA ILE A 278 -11.36 -18.08 14.35
C ILE A 278 -10.77 -16.67 14.52
N GLU A 279 -10.03 -16.39 15.60
CA GLU A 279 -9.28 -15.12 15.73
C GLU A 279 -8.29 -14.92 14.57
N THR A 280 -7.64 -15.99 14.10
CA THR A 280 -6.71 -15.93 12.97
C THR A 280 -7.45 -15.64 11.65
N ALA A 281 -8.60 -16.29 11.41
CA ALA A 281 -9.47 -15.99 10.27
C ALA A 281 -9.98 -14.53 10.30
N ALA A 282 -10.34 -14.01 11.48
CA ALA A 282 -10.76 -12.61 11.65
C ALA A 282 -9.62 -11.63 11.33
N ARG A 283 -8.39 -11.89 11.78
CA ARG A 283 -7.19 -11.10 11.42
C ARG A 283 -6.94 -11.12 9.91
N GLN A 284 -7.11 -12.25 9.24
CA GLN A 284 -6.97 -12.35 7.78
C GLN A 284 -8.09 -11.61 7.02
N MET A 285 -9.32 -11.66 7.51
CA MET A 285 -10.45 -10.93 6.92
C MET A 285 -10.23 -9.40 7.00
N VAL A 286 -9.80 -8.89 8.15
CA VAL A 286 -9.57 -7.45 8.36
C VAL A 286 -8.38 -6.92 7.53
N SER A 287 -7.39 -7.76 7.21
CA SER A 287 -6.31 -7.37 6.27
C SER A 287 -6.72 -7.31 4.81
N GLN A 288 -7.88 -7.84 4.42
CA GLN A 288 -8.31 -7.96 3.00
C GLN A 288 -7.22 -8.72 2.19
N ASN A 289 -6.93 -8.29 0.97
CA ASN A 289 -5.87 -8.81 0.10
C ASN A 289 -4.55 -8.02 0.24
N LYS A 290 -4.18 -7.55 1.43
CA LYS A 290 -2.83 -7.05 1.68
C LYS A 290 -1.85 -8.22 1.83
N ARG A 291 -0.60 -8.07 1.38
CA ARG A 291 0.45 -9.07 1.65
C ARG A 291 0.62 -9.26 3.15
N ARG A 292 0.72 -10.51 3.59
CA ARG A 292 0.90 -10.90 4.99
C ARG A 292 2.17 -11.73 5.13
N TYR A 293 2.97 -11.45 6.15
CA TYR A 293 4.06 -12.35 6.54
C TYR A 293 3.46 -13.60 7.19
N GLN A 294 3.56 -14.74 6.51
CA GLN A 294 2.94 -16.01 6.92
C GLN A 294 3.95 -17.17 7.11
N GLN A 295 5.24 -16.87 7.26
CA GLN A 295 6.31 -17.86 7.45
C GLN A 295 6.59 -18.17 8.94
N ASN A 296 7.32 -19.26 9.20
CA ASN A 296 7.94 -19.56 10.51
C ASN A 296 7.01 -19.49 11.74
N GLY A 297 5.73 -19.85 11.59
CA GLY A 297 4.73 -19.80 12.67
C GLY A 297 4.18 -18.42 13.02
N PHE A 298 4.56 -17.40 12.24
CA PHE A 298 3.93 -16.08 12.26
C PHE A 298 2.81 -16.01 11.22
N ASP A 299 1.80 -15.20 11.54
CA ASP A 299 0.79 -14.74 10.60
C ASP A 299 0.46 -13.28 10.96
N LEU A 300 1.11 -12.34 10.28
CA LEU A 300 1.04 -10.91 10.57
C LEU A 300 0.63 -10.12 9.33
N ASP A 301 -0.23 -9.12 9.54
CA ASP A 301 -0.52 -8.05 8.59
C ASP A 301 0.69 -7.10 8.54
N LEU A 302 1.76 -7.59 7.89
CA LEU A 302 3.11 -7.06 7.83
C LEU A 302 3.70 -7.40 6.45
N THR A 303 4.42 -6.47 5.85
CA THR A 303 5.02 -6.57 4.52
C THR A 303 6.40 -5.93 4.53
N TYR A 304 7.39 -6.58 3.91
CA TYR A 304 8.66 -5.94 3.57
C TYR A 304 8.45 -5.17 2.27
N VAL A 305 8.38 -3.84 2.35
CA VAL A 305 8.31 -2.98 1.16
C VAL A 305 9.67 -3.03 0.47
N THR A 306 10.74 -2.90 1.25
CA THR A 306 12.10 -3.31 0.87
C THR A 306 12.70 -4.21 1.97
N ALA A 307 13.93 -4.73 1.78
CA ALA A 307 14.63 -5.51 2.80
C ALA A 307 14.71 -4.80 4.16
N ARG A 308 14.78 -3.45 4.15
CA ARG A 308 15.01 -2.61 5.34
C ARG A 308 13.80 -1.76 5.74
N VAL A 309 12.70 -1.82 4.98
CA VAL A 309 11.51 -0.99 5.18
C VAL A 309 10.27 -1.86 5.32
N ILE A 310 9.72 -1.93 6.53
CA ILE A 310 8.59 -2.79 6.88
C ILE A 310 7.32 -1.95 7.05
N ALA A 311 6.27 -2.27 6.28
CA ALA A 311 4.92 -1.75 6.48
C ALA A 311 4.09 -2.73 7.31
N THR A 312 3.43 -2.28 8.38
CA THR A 312 2.59 -3.17 9.21
C THR A 312 1.30 -2.48 9.67
N SER A 313 0.34 -3.28 10.16
CA SER A 313 -0.86 -2.77 10.82
C SER A 313 -0.67 -2.64 12.34
N PHE A 314 -1.43 -1.74 12.96
CA PHE A 314 -1.34 -1.38 14.38
C PHE A 314 -1.11 -2.57 15.34
N PRO A 315 0.05 -2.62 16.03
CA PRO A 315 0.31 -3.55 17.13
C PRO A 315 -0.71 -3.33 18.26
N SER A 316 -1.47 -4.37 18.60
CA SER A 316 -2.69 -4.24 19.40
C SER A 316 -2.73 -5.15 20.63
N SER A 317 -3.45 -4.72 21.65
CA SER A 317 -3.67 -5.43 22.91
C SER A 317 -5.17 -5.56 23.23
N GLY A 318 -5.51 -6.41 24.20
CA GLY A 318 -6.89 -6.66 24.63
C GLY A 318 -7.79 -7.13 23.48
N LEU A 319 -9.04 -6.64 23.46
CA LEU A 319 -10.05 -7.02 22.45
C LEU A 319 -9.65 -6.68 21.01
N TRP A 320 -8.82 -5.65 20.80
CA TRP A 320 -8.35 -5.26 19.47
C TRP A 320 -7.41 -6.30 18.85
N ALA A 321 -6.71 -7.09 19.68
CA ALA A 321 -5.82 -8.16 19.24
C ALA A 321 -6.56 -9.37 18.62
N TRP A 322 -7.89 -9.49 18.79
CA TRP A 322 -8.67 -10.57 18.16
C TRP A 322 -8.72 -10.47 16.64
N TYR A 323 -8.58 -9.26 16.08
CA TYR A 323 -8.72 -9.01 14.63
C TYR A 323 -7.62 -8.10 14.05
N ARG A 324 -6.60 -7.74 14.85
CA ARG A 324 -5.36 -7.08 14.42
C ARG A 324 -4.14 -7.84 14.92
N ASN A 325 -2.95 -7.37 14.53
CA ASN A 325 -1.67 -7.94 14.95
C ASN A 325 -1.53 -7.85 16.48
N PRO A 326 -1.40 -8.95 17.24
CA PRO A 326 -1.13 -8.87 18.68
C PRO A 326 0.25 -8.27 18.93
N ILE A 327 0.36 -7.27 19.81
CA ILE A 327 1.62 -6.54 20.04
C ILE A 327 2.77 -7.46 20.47
N SER A 328 2.49 -8.47 21.31
CA SER A 328 3.45 -9.50 21.72
C SER A 328 3.92 -10.40 20.56
N ARG A 329 3.08 -10.65 19.55
CA ARG A 329 3.49 -11.37 18.32
C ARG A 329 4.39 -10.50 17.43
N VAL A 330 4.12 -9.19 17.33
CA VAL A 330 4.96 -8.24 16.57
C VAL A 330 6.30 -8.03 17.26
N SER A 331 6.31 -7.81 18.58
CA SER A 331 7.52 -7.73 19.41
C SER A 331 8.37 -8.99 19.27
N LYS A 332 7.79 -10.18 19.46
CA LYS A 332 8.50 -11.46 19.27
C LYS A 332 9.03 -11.64 17.83
N PHE A 333 8.30 -11.17 16.82
CA PHE A 333 8.77 -11.21 15.44
C PHE A 333 10.02 -10.35 15.25
N LEU A 334 9.95 -9.08 15.63
CA LEU A 334 11.04 -8.11 15.46
C LEU A 334 12.28 -8.49 16.29
N ASN A 335 12.10 -8.96 17.52
CA ASN A 335 13.21 -9.41 18.37
C ASN A 335 13.90 -10.71 17.88
N ILE A 336 13.25 -11.50 17.01
CA ILE A 336 13.83 -12.73 16.42
C ILE A 336 14.44 -12.46 15.04
N GLN A 337 13.86 -11.56 14.23
CA GLN A 337 14.32 -11.28 12.87
C GLN A 337 15.33 -10.12 12.81
N HIS A 338 15.22 -9.15 13.72
CA HIS A 338 15.97 -7.88 13.72
C HIS A 338 16.48 -7.53 15.14
N PRO A 339 17.19 -8.43 15.83
CA PRO A 339 17.61 -8.24 17.22
C PRO A 339 18.36 -6.91 17.39
N ASP A 340 17.72 -5.96 18.09
CA ASP A 340 18.19 -4.60 18.33
C ASP A 340 18.57 -3.77 17.09
N ARG A 341 17.99 -4.13 15.94
CA ARG A 341 18.13 -3.45 14.64
C ARG A 341 16.87 -2.74 14.14
N TYR A 342 15.73 -2.84 14.84
CA TYR A 342 14.49 -2.16 14.43
C TYR A 342 14.23 -0.85 15.19
N LYS A 343 13.69 0.15 14.46
CA LYS A 343 13.02 1.35 15.01
C LYS A 343 11.60 1.45 14.43
N ILE A 344 10.63 1.82 15.27
CA ILE A 344 9.20 1.83 14.92
C ILE A 344 8.69 3.26 14.78
N TYR A 345 7.88 3.51 13.76
CA TYR A 345 7.19 4.77 13.52
C TYR A 345 5.67 4.56 13.61
N ASN A 346 5.08 5.07 14.69
CA ASN A 346 3.63 5.05 14.93
C ASN A 346 3.00 6.33 14.38
N LEU A 347 2.27 6.20 13.28
CA LEU A 347 1.59 7.29 12.57
C LEU A 347 0.16 7.57 13.07
N CYS A 348 -0.23 7.03 14.22
CA CYS A 348 -1.53 7.28 14.83
C CYS A 348 -1.51 8.48 15.76
N SER A 349 -2.26 9.54 15.42
CA SER A 349 -2.77 10.51 16.38
C SER A 349 -3.71 9.82 17.39
N GLU A 350 -4.61 8.97 16.89
CA GLU A 350 -5.77 8.47 17.59
C GLU A 350 -5.50 7.26 18.51
N LYS A 351 -4.28 6.70 18.47
CA LYS A 351 -3.89 5.50 19.22
C LYS A 351 -2.40 5.48 19.59
N THR A 352 -2.13 4.95 20.78
CA THR A 352 -0.81 4.54 21.25
C THR A 352 -0.90 3.17 21.91
N TYR A 353 0.25 2.59 22.23
CA TYR A 353 0.42 1.38 23.01
C TYR A 353 1.59 1.56 23.99
N ASP A 354 1.81 0.58 24.85
CA ASP A 354 3.02 0.48 25.67
C ASP A 354 4.26 0.22 24.79
N THR A 355 5.32 1.01 25.00
CA THR A 355 6.56 1.00 24.21
C THR A 355 7.63 0.08 24.77
N GLU A 356 7.47 -0.49 25.96
CA GLU A 356 8.41 -1.46 26.54
C GLU A 356 8.51 -2.73 25.67
N TYR A 357 7.39 -3.15 25.05
CA TYR A 357 7.34 -4.20 24.02
C TYR A 357 8.35 -4.03 22.88
N PHE A 358 8.82 -2.81 22.64
CA PHE A 358 9.72 -2.42 21.56
C PHE A 358 10.99 -1.72 22.08
N GLN A 359 11.33 -1.93 23.36
CA GLN A 359 12.50 -1.36 24.04
C GLN A 359 12.57 0.18 23.90
N HIS A 360 11.42 0.84 23.94
CA HIS A 360 11.25 2.28 23.72
C HIS A 360 11.73 2.82 22.35
N ARG A 361 12.09 1.97 21.38
CA ARG A 361 12.47 2.37 20.00
C ARG A 361 11.24 2.72 19.15
N VAL A 362 10.37 3.60 19.66
CA VAL A 362 9.10 3.99 19.05
C VAL A 362 9.00 5.51 18.95
N GLU A 363 8.96 6.02 17.72
CA GLU A 363 8.74 7.44 17.42
C GLU A 363 7.30 7.67 16.93
N ARG A 364 6.75 8.86 17.16
CA ARG A 364 5.34 9.17 16.85
C ARG A 364 5.19 10.39 15.96
N PHE A 365 4.47 10.20 14.85
CA PHE A 365 4.01 11.28 13.99
C PHE A 365 2.48 11.31 14.04
N MET A 366 1.91 12.41 14.53
CA MET A 366 0.46 12.51 14.72
C MET A 366 -0.19 12.85 13.38
N ILE A 367 -0.73 11.84 12.70
CA ILE A 367 -1.45 11.99 11.43
C ILE A 367 -2.85 11.41 11.61
N ASP A 368 -3.90 12.16 11.29
CA ASP A 368 -5.28 11.70 11.41
C ASP A 368 -5.68 10.68 10.33
N ASP A 369 -6.63 9.81 10.66
CA ASP A 369 -7.04 8.71 9.78
C ASP A 369 -7.57 9.26 8.44
N HIS A 370 -6.99 8.79 7.34
CA HIS A 370 -7.22 9.24 5.96
C HIS A 370 -6.74 10.66 5.57
N ASN A 371 -6.21 11.44 6.53
CA ASN A 371 -5.63 12.77 6.27
C ASN A 371 -4.11 12.67 5.97
N VAL A 372 -3.45 13.82 5.84
CA VAL A 372 -2.01 13.97 5.49
C VAL A 372 -1.19 14.42 6.71
N PRO A 373 0.14 14.14 6.76
CA PRO A 373 1.06 14.83 7.65
C PRO A 373 1.28 16.28 7.19
N SER A 374 1.86 17.13 8.05
CA SER A 374 2.47 18.38 7.58
C SER A 374 3.79 18.13 6.83
N LEU A 375 4.22 19.07 5.99
CA LEU A 375 5.50 18.93 5.27
C LEU A 375 6.71 18.87 6.21
N GLN A 376 6.65 19.57 7.36
CA GLN A 376 7.66 19.45 8.40
C GLN A 376 7.70 18.02 8.98
N GLN A 377 6.55 17.41 9.30
CA GLN A 377 6.49 16.02 9.77
C GLN A 377 7.04 15.02 8.75
N MET A 378 6.89 15.29 7.45
CA MET A 378 7.50 14.47 6.39
C MET A 378 9.04 14.55 6.44
N LEU A 379 9.58 15.77 6.52
CA LEU A 379 11.02 16.01 6.57
C LEU A 379 11.65 15.46 7.87
N ASP A 380 11.02 15.70 9.01
CA ASP A 380 11.45 15.19 10.33
C ASP A 380 11.53 13.65 10.32
N PHE A 381 10.49 12.99 9.80
CA PHE A 381 10.46 11.53 9.64
C PHE A 381 11.56 11.05 8.68
N ALA A 382 11.74 11.73 7.54
CA ALA A 382 12.72 11.35 6.53
C ALA A 382 14.15 11.43 7.09
N GLN A 383 14.49 12.53 7.78
CA GLN A 383 15.78 12.68 8.48
C GLN A 383 15.97 11.64 9.59
N SER A 384 14.92 11.37 10.37
CA SER A 384 14.92 10.38 11.46
C SER A 384 15.14 8.94 10.95
N ALA A 385 14.51 8.60 9.82
CA ALA A 385 14.72 7.33 9.12
C ALA A 385 16.13 7.23 8.52
N LYS A 386 16.62 8.31 7.88
CA LYS A 386 17.97 8.40 7.29
C LYS A 386 19.06 8.19 8.34
N SER A 387 18.94 8.88 9.48
CA SER A 387 19.86 8.74 10.62
C SER A 387 19.88 7.31 11.15
N TRP A 388 18.70 6.70 11.36
CA TRP A 388 18.62 5.31 11.85
C TRP A 388 19.19 4.29 10.87
N LEU A 389 18.86 4.40 9.57
CA LEU A 389 19.28 3.43 8.56
C LEU A 389 20.75 3.58 8.15
N ASN A 390 21.32 4.78 8.26
CA ASN A 390 22.76 5.00 8.02
C ASN A 390 23.63 4.59 9.22
N ALA A 391 23.08 4.49 10.43
CA ALA A 391 23.83 4.10 11.62
C ALA A 391 24.31 2.63 11.63
N ASN A 392 23.65 1.74 10.87
CA ASN A 392 24.07 0.35 10.69
C ASN A 392 23.38 -0.27 9.45
N PRO A 393 24.06 -1.06 8.59
CA PRO A 393 23.43 -1.66 7.41
C PRO A 393 22.34 -2.69 7.72
N GLU A 394 22.39 -3.34 8.88
CA GLU A 394 21.35 -4.28 9.34
C GLU A 394 20.12 -3.56 9.90
N ASN A 395 20.18 -2.25 10.16
CA ASN A 395 19.05 -1.52 10.74
C ASN A 395 17.85 -1.52 9.78
N VAL A 396 16.64 -1.64 10.34
CA VAL A 396 15.36 -1.59 9.63
C VAL A 396 14.40 -0.60 10.28
N ILE A 397 13.48 -0.05 9.47
CA ILE A 397 12.36 0.77 9.95
C ILE A 397 11.03 0.03 9.85
N VAL A 398 10.18 0.19 10.86
CA VAL A 398 8.84 -0.43 10.93
C VAL A 398 7.79 0.68 11.00
N VAL A 399 7.17 1.00 9.87
CA VAL A 399 6.19 2.09 9.77
C VAL A 399 4.78 1.50 9.86
N HIS A 400 3.94 2.07 10.73
CA HIS A 400 2.55 1.63 10.86
C HIS A 400 1.58 2.77 11.18
N CYS A 401 0.32 2.55 10.82
CA CYS A 401 -0.82 3.32 11.30
C CYS A 401 -1.91 2.33 11.75
N LYS A 402 -3.16 2.77 11.87
CA LYS A 402 -4.33 1.89 12.06
C LYS A 402 -4.46 0.85 10.93
N GLY A 403 -4.38 1.27 9.67
CA GLY A 403 -4.60 0.43 8.49
C GLY A 403 -3.36 -0.34 8.00
N GLY A 404 -2.16 0.24 8.12
CA GLY A 404 -0.98 -0.22 7.39
C GLY A 404 -1.15 -0.07 5.87
N LYS A 405 -1.72 1.07 5.45
CA LYS A 405 -2.07 1.56 4.10
C LYS A 405 -1.92 3.09 4.14
N GLY A 406 -2.46 3.86 3.19
CA GLY A 406 -2.73 5.30 3.37
C GLY A 406 -1.56 6.06 4.01
N ARG A 407 -1.76 6.61 5.23
CA ARG A 407 -0.71 7.19 6.11
C ARG A 407 0.65 6.46 6.07
N THR A 408 0.66 5.13 6.20
CA THR A 408 1.88 4.30 6.15
C THR A 408 2.52 4.29 4.77
N GLY A 409 1.71 4.25 3.71
CA GLY A 409 2.18 4.40 2.34
C GLY A 409 2.79 5.78 2.13
N THR A 410 2.10 6.86 2.52
CA THR A 410 2.57 8.24 2.41
C THR A 410 3.98 8.42 2.99
N MET A 411 4.20 8.03 4.26
CA MET A 411 5.51 8.19 4.89
C MET A 411 6.56 7.23 4.31
N ILE A 412 6.19 6.01 3.91
CA ILE A 412 7.14 5.11 3.24
C ILE A 412 7.55 5.68 1.87
N CYS A 413 6.63 6.20 1.06
CA CYS A 413 6.94 6.81 -0.23
C CYS A 413 7.83 8.05 -0.07
N VAL A 414 7.59 8.89 0.96
CA VAL A 414 8.52 9.95 1.37
C VAL A 414 9.92 9.41 1.66
N TRP A 415 10.05 8.29 2.39
CA TRP A 415 11.36 7.65 2.60
C TRP A 415 11.98 7.10 1.31
N LEU A 416 11.20 6.46 0.43
CA LEU A 416 11.72 5.93 -0.85
C LEU A 416 12.25 7.08 -1.73
N VAL A 417 11.54 8.21 -1.79
CA VAL A 417 11.99 9.42 -2.48
C VAL A 417 13.22 10.03 -1.78
N GLU A 418 13.23 10.17 -0.46
CA GLU A 418 14.36 10.68 0.32
C GLU A 418 15.65 9.91 0.05
N ALA A 419 15.59 8.58 0.15
CA ALA A 419 16.72 7.68 -0.06
C ALA A 419 17.19 7.62 -1.53
N GLY A 420 16.44 8.20 -2.47
CA GLY A 420 16.78 8.19 -3.89
C GLY A 420 16.32 6.96 -4.65
N ILE A 421 15.49 6.11 -4.02
CA ILE A 421 14.98 4.85 -4.58
C ILE A 421 14.05 5.10 -5.77
N PHE A 422 13.35 6.23 -5.74
CA PHE A 422 12.64 6.80 -6.89
C PHE A 422 12.85 8.32 -6.88
N THR A 423 13.07 8.93 -8.04
CA THR A 423 12.95 10.40 -8.15
C THR A 423 11.48 10.83 -8.21
N SER A 424 10.60 10.00 -8.77
CA SER A 424 9.18 10.29 -8.90
C SER A 424 8.32 9.74 -7.75
N ALA A 425 7.45 10.59 -7.21
CA ALA A 425 6.41 10.22 -6.27
C ALA A 425 5.48 9.14 -6.85
N ASN A 426 5.08 9.25 -8.12
CA ASN A 426 4.15 8.32 -8.76
C ASN A 426 4.71 6.89 -8.79
N GLN A 427 5.98 6.72 -9.19
CA GLN A 427 6.65 5.42 -9.18
C GLN A 427 6.73 4.85 -7.76
N SER A 428 7.07 5.68 -6.75
CA SER A 428 7.14 5.23 -5.35
C SER A 428 5.77 4.80 -4.79
N LEU A 429 4.70 5.51 -5.17
CA LEU A 429 3.31 5.24 -4.79
C LEU A 429 2.80 3.94 -5.41
N GLU A 430 3.11 3.70 -6.69
CA GLU A 430 2.80 2.45 -7.36
C GLU A 430 3.59 1.29 -6.74
N TYR A 431 4.92 1.40 -6.64
CA TYR A 431 5.79 0.39 -6.04
C TYR A 431 5.30 -0.01 -4.65
N PHE A 432 5.00 0.96 -3.77
CA PHE A 432 4.42 0.68 -2.45
C PHE A 432 3.10 -0.09 -2.56
N GLY A 433 2.19 0.34 -3.43
CA GLY A 433 0.88 -0.31 -3.59
C GLY A 433 0.96 -1.72 -4.17
N GLN A 434 1.83 -1.95 -5.16
CA GLN A 434 2.12 -3.28 -5.70
C GLN A 434 2.75 -4.19 -4.64
N ARG A 435 3.79 -3.71 -3.94
CA ARG A 435 4.44 -4.41 -2.81
C ARG A 435 3.45 -4.68 -1.67
N ARG A 436 2.45 -3.83 -1.43
CA ARG A 436 1.45 -4.02 -0.36
C ARG A 436 0.27 -4.93 -0.76
N THR A 437 0.02 -5.16 -2.05
CA THR A 437 -1.12 -5.94 -2.56
C THR A 437 -0.74 -7.41 -2.80
N ASP A 438 -1.60 -8.33 -2.35
CA ASP A 438 -1.58 -9.75 -2.72
C ASP A 438 -2.62 -10.00 -3.82
N MET A 439 -2.14 -10.01 -5.07
CA MET A 439 -2.98 -10.20 -6.26
C MET A 439 -3.57 -11.61 -6.36
N ASN A 440 -3.01 -12.60 -5.67
CA ASN A 440 -3.59 -13.95 -5.61
C ASN A 440 -4.90 -13.99 -4.79
N VAL A 441 -5.13 -13.00 -3.92
CA VAL A 441 -6.35 -12.91 -3.10
C VAL A 441 -7.41 -12.02 -3.75
N SER A 442 -7.02 -10.93 -4.42
CA SER A 442 -7.93 -10.07 -5.19
C SER A 442 -7.16 -9.06 -6.05
N LYS A 443 -7.73 -8.63 -7.19
CA LYS A 443 -7.24 -7.50 -8.01
C LYS A 443 -7.24 -6.14 -7.27
N LYS A 444 -7.91 -6.02 -6.12
CA LYS A 444 -8.10 -4.72 -5.44
C LYS A 444 -6.77 -4.14 -4.92
N PHE A 445 -6.29 -3.04 -5.52
CA PHE A 445 -5.09 -2.34 -5.08
C PHE A 445 -5.13 -1.88 -3.60
N GLN A 446 -3.97 -1.90 -2.91
CA GLN A 446 -3.83 -1.66 -1.47
C GLN A 446 -2.73 -0.62 -1.12
N GLY A 447 -2.51 0.37 -1.99
CA GLY A 447 -1.55 1.46 -1.79
C GLY A 447 -2.01 2.58 -0.84
N VAL A 448 -1.67 3.81 -1.21
CA VAL A 448 -2.14 5.04 -0.56
C VAL A 448 -3.66 5.22 -0.79
N GLU A 449 -4.38 5.84 0.15
CA GLU A 449 -5.86 5.77 0.21
C GLU A 449 -6.60 7.04 -0.20
N THR A 450 -5.92 8.19 -0.31
CA THR A 450 -6.53 9.47 -0.67
C THR A 450 -5.65 10.26 -1.65
N PRO A 451 -6.22 10.95 -2.65
CA PRO A 451 -5.47 11.82 -3.57
C PRO A 451 -4.64 12.89 -2.86
N SER A 452 -5.13 13.44 -1.75
CA SER A 452 -4.33 14.35 -0.92
C SER A 452 -3.06 13.70 -0.34
N GLN A 453 -3.12 12.43 0.09
CA GLN A 453 -1.93 11.71 0.51
C GLN A 453 -0.92 11.52 -0.63
N SER A 454 -1.38 11.25 -1.86
CA SER A 454 -0.50 11.17 -3.04
C SER A 454 0.10 12.54 -3.41
N ARG A 455 -0.72 13.61 -3.40
CA ARG A 455 -0.29 14.99 -3.65
C ARG A 455 0.83 15.43 -2.71
N TYR A 456 0.74 15.07 -1.44
CA TYR A 456 1.77 15.40 -0.45
C TYR A 456 3.09 14.62 -0.65
N VAL A 457 3.08 13.42 -1.24
CA VAL A 457 4.33 12.77 -1.69
C VAL A 457 4.94 13.53 -2.88
N GLY A 458 4.11 14.04 -3.80
CA GLY A 458 4.56 14.93 -4.88
C GLY A 458 5.14 16.27 -4.37
N TYR A 459 4.56 16.84 -3.31
CA TYR A 459 5.17 18.00 -2.62
C TYR A 459 6.54 17.65 -2.03
N TYR A 460 6.71 16.45 -1.45
CA TYR A 460 8.02 16.00 -0.94
C TYR A 460 9.05 15.75 -2.06
N GLU A 461 8.63 15.20 -3.20
CA GLU A 461 9.46 15.10 -4.42
C GLU A 461 9.99 16.48 -4.84
N VAL A 462 9.12 17.49 -4.91
CA VAL A 462 9.54 18.86 -5.25
C VAL A 462 10.42 19.47 -4.16
N MET A 463 10.14 19.23 -2.87
CA MET A 463 11.01 19.66 -1.77
C MET A 463 12.43 19.09 -1.90
N LYS A 464 12.56 17.79 -2.16
CA LYS A 464 13.88 17.15 -2.35
C LYS A 464 14.56 17.68 -3.61
N ASN A 465 13.90 17.60 -4.75
CA ASN A 465 14.53 17.76 -6.06
C ASN A 465 14.77 19.24 -6.43
N HIS A 466 13.95 20.17 -5.93
CA HIS A 466 13.99 21.58 -6.33
C HIS A 466 14.21 22.57 -5.16
N LEU A 467 13.84 22.21 -3.92
CA LEU A 467 13.99 23.07 -2.73
C LEU A 467 15.14 22.63 -1.81
N GLY A 468 16.06 21.79 -2.29
CA GLY A 468 17.25 21.37 -1.55
C GLY A 468 16.95 20.58 -0.26
N GLY A 469 15.82 19.87 -0.21
CA GLY A 469 15.36 19.14 0.97
C GLY A 469 14.85 20.02 2.11
N GLN A 470 14.50 21.28 1.84
CA GLN A 470 13.88 22.17 2.83
C GLN A 470 12.36 22.23 2.67
N VAL A 471 11.66 22.57 3.76
CA VAL A 471 10.26 23.00 3.69
C VAL A 471 10.21 24.36 2.97
N PRO A 472 9.24 24.59 2.05
CA PRO A 472 9.09 25.89 1.39
C PRO A 472 8.85 27.03 2.37
N LEU A 473 9.18 28.25 1.95
CA LEU A 473 8.91 29.47 2.73
C LEU A 473 7.40 29.69 2.90
N SER A 474 7.05 30.43 3.96
CA SER A 474 5.69 30.93 4.19
C SER A 474 5.21 31.72 2.96
N SER A 475 4.04 31.36 2.46
CA SER A 475 3.41 31.96 1.28
C SER A 475 1.93 32.17 1.56
N PRO A 476 1.57 33.23 2.31
CA PRO A 476 0.19 33.46 2.73
C PRO A 476 -0.72 33.80 1.55
N LEU A 477 -1.85 33.09 1.46
CA LEU A 477 -2.86 33.26 0.42
C LEU A 477 -4.23 33.64 1.03
N LEU A 478 -4.99 34.45 0.29
CA LEU A 478 -6.40 34.76 0.56
C LEU A 478 -7.27 33.98 -0.42
N LEU A 479 -8.20 33.17 0.07
CA LEU A 479 -9.19 32.50 -0.77
C LEU A 479 -10.15 33.55 -1.36
N LYS A 480 -10.28 33.60 -2.69
CA LYS A 480 -11.12 34.58 -3.42
C LYS A 480 -12.32 33.97 -4.12
N LYS A 481 -12.16 32.80 -4.74
CA LYS A 481 -13.23 32.12 -5.49
C LYS A 481 -13.05 30.61 -5.42
N ILE A 482 -14.17 29.89 -5.33
CA ILE A 482 -14.25 28.48 -5.70
C ILE A 482 -15.25 28.38 -6.86
N VAL A 483 -14.91 27.60 -7.89
CA VAL A 483 -15.81 27.23 -8.97
C VAL A 483 -15.93 25.71 -8.96
N ILE A 484 -17.16 25.20 -9.00
CA ILE A 484 -17.47 23.77 -9.03
C ILE A 484 -18.23 23.48 -10.32
N ARG A 485 -17.79 22.49 -11.07
CA ARG A 485 -18.43 21.98 -12.30
C ARG A 485 -19.15 20.67 -11.99
N GLY A 486 -20.19 20.32 -12.76
CA GLY A 486 -20.87 19.03 -12.62
C GLY A 486 -21.77 18.93 -11.37
N MET A 487 -22.33 20.06 -10.92
CA MET A 487 -23.09 20.17 -9.68
C MET A 487 -24.54 19.68 -9.81
N MET A 488 -25.11 19.65 -11.03
CA MET A 488 -26.52 19.34 -11.32
C MET A 488 -27.03 18.02 -10.71
N TYR A 489 -26.15 17.05 -10.45
CA TYR A 489 -26.48 15.73 -9.88
C TYR A 489 -25.96 15.54 -8.43
N VAL A 490 -25.58 16.64 -7.76
CA VAL A 490 -25.01 16.66 -6.42
C VAL A 490 -25.90 17.49 -5.49
N GLY A 491 -26.49 16.85 -4.49
CA GLY A 491 -27.37 17.51 -3.51
C GLY A 491 -28.67 17.97 -4.14
N GLU A 492 -29.00 19.25 -3.98
CA GLU A 492 -30.15 19.89 -4.64
C GLU A 492 -29.81 20.40 -6.06
N GLY A 493 -28.65 20.02 -6.61
CA GLY A 493 -28.24 20.31 -7.99
C GLY A 493 -27.69 21.72 -8.22
N ASN A 494 -27.80 22.61 -7.24
CA ASN A 494 -27.32 24.00 -7.30
C ASN A 494 -26.34 24.38 -6.17
N GLY A 495 -26.12 23.48 -5.21
CA GLY A 495 -25.23 23.68 -4.06
C GLY A 495 -25.78 24.52 -2.89
N ASP A 496 -27.06 24.93 -2.90
CA ASP A 496 -27.64 25.65 -1.77
C ASP A 496 -27.69 24.80 -0.47
N ASP A 497 -27.74 23.48 -0.59
CA ASP A 497 -27.65 22.54 0.53
C ASP A 497 -26.25 22.42 1.16
N PHE A 498 -25.23 22.99 0.50
CA PHE A 498 -23.83 22.88 0.90
C PHE A 498 -23.31 24.06 1.74
N PHE A 499 -22.24 23.76 2.48
CA PHE A 499 -21.35 24.72 3.13
C PHE A 499 -19.93 24.13 3.15
N PHE A 500 -18.91 24.97 3.36
CA PHE A 500 -17.55 24.47 3.51
C PHE A 500 -16.81 25.13 4.67
N LYS A 501 -15.80 24.41 5.15
CA LYS A 501 -14.88 24.78 6.23
C LYS A 501 -13.46 24.78 5.69
N VAL A 502 -12.61 25.61 6.26
CA VAL A 502 -11.17 25.63 6.02
C VAL A 502 -10.46 25.49 7.36
N ASP A 503 -9.54 24.53 7.46
CA ASP A 503 -8.75 24.24 8.66
C ASP A 503 -7.32 23.78 8.30
N GLN A 504 -6.51 23.50 9.31
CA GLN A 504 -5.14 22.98 9.18
C GLN A 504 -4.98 21.66 9.98
N GLY A 505 -5.99 20.79 9.96
CA GLY A 505 -5.98 19.44 10.58
C GLY A 505 -6.04 19.40 12.11
N ASN A 506 -5.56 20.43 12.81
CA ASN A 506 -5.58 20.56 14.27
C ASN A 506 -6.98 20.74 14.91
N GLY A 507 -8.06 20.44 14.17
CA GLY A 507 -9.45 20.60 14.59
C GLY A 507 -9.94 22.06 14.69
N LYS A 508 -9.07 23.06 14.50
CA LYS A 508 -9.42 24.48 14.55
C LYS A 508 -9.88 24.97 13.17
N GLU A 509 -11.18 25.17 13.04
CA GLU A 509 -11.75 25.91 11.91
C GLU A 509 -11.16 27.33 11.87
N LEU A 510 -10.54 27.69 10.74
CA LEU A 510 -10.06 29.05 10.48
C LEU A 510 -11.14 29.91 9.81
N TYR A 511 -11.99 29.27 9.00
CA TYR A 511 -13.00 29.93 8.19
C TYR A 511 -14.10 28.96 7.79
N SER A 512 -15.31 29.47 7.61
CA SER A 512 -16.41 28.75 6.97
C SER A 512 -17.31 29.69 6.18
N ALA A 513 -17.91 29.15 5.12
CA ALA A 513 -18.91 29.81 4.31
C ALA A 513 -20.08 28.87 4.04
N HIS A 514 -21.31 29.38 4.15
CA HIS A 514 -22.54 28.62 3.88
C HIS A 514 -23.13 29.10 2.57
N ILE A 515 -23.24 28.19 1.60
CA ILE A 515 -23.60 28.52 0.22
C ILE A 515 -25.05 28.99 0.18
N GLY A 516 -26.04 28.15 0.54
CA GLY A 516 -27.45 28.54 0.53
C GLY A 516 -27.81 29.75 1.41
N PHE A 517 -27.16 29.91 2.57
CA PHE A 517 -27.34 31.09 3.44
C PHE A 517 -26.53 32.32 3.00
N ARG A 518 -25.73 32.22 1.92
CA ARG A 518 -24.83 33.26 1.39
C ARG A 518 -23.91 33.89 2.46
N ARG A 519 -23.57 33.13 3.51
CA ARG A 519 -22.75 33.59 4.64
C ARG A 519 -21.28 33.46 4.27
N ASN A 520 -20.55 34.59 4.32
CA ASN A 520 -19.16 34.71 3.88
C ASN A 520 -18.95 34.37 2.38
N CYS A 521 -19.99 34.36 1.56
CA CYS A 521 -19.85 34.14 0.12
C CYS A 521 -21.00 34.72 -0.71
N HIS A 522 -20.64 35.33 -1.84
CA HIS A 522 -21.57 35.57 -2.95
C HIS A 522 -21.56 34.33 -3.85
N VAL A 523 -22.73 33.94 -4.37
CA VAL A 523 -22.90 32.68 -5.09
C VAL A 523 -23.71 32.90 -6.35
N SER A 524 -23.32 32.26 -7.45
CA SER A 524 -24.07 32.20 -8.70
C SER A 524 -24.02 30.77 -9.26
N TYR A 525 -25.14 30.26 -9.77
CA TYR A 525 -25.19 28.96 -10.45
C TYR A 525 -25.69 29.18 -11.88
N ASN A 526 -24.99 28.60 -12.86
CA ASN A 526 -25.35 28.60 -14.27
C ASN A 526 -25.81 27.18 -14.68
N PRO A 527 -27.13 26.94 -14.87
CA PRO A 527 -27.65 25.62 -15.22
C PRO A 527 -27.29 25.17 -16.65
N GLU A 528 -27.06 26.09 -17.58
CA GLU A 528 -26.73 25.77 -18.98
C GLU A 528 -25.32 25.18 -19.12
N ARG A 529 -24.41 25.60 -18.23
CA ARG A 529 -23.00 25.17 -18.22
C ARG A 529 -22.67 24.18 -17.10
N ASP A 530 -23.62 23.95 -16.19
CA ASP A 530 -23.43 23.20 -14.93
C ASP A 530 -22.22 23.71 -14.12
N ILE A 531 -22.22 25.02 -13.82
CA ILE A 531 -21.15 25.71 -13.08
C ILE A 531 -21.73 26.47 -11.89
N LEU A 532 -21.25 26.14 -10.69
CA LEU A 532 -21.48 26.85 -9.44
C LEU A 532 -20.26 27.71 -9.10
N GLU A 533 -20.42 29.03 -9.04
CA GLU A 533 -19.39 29.98 -8.65
C GLU A 533 -19.64 30.53 -7.24
N ILE A 534 -18.61 30.51 -6.40
CA ILE A 534 -18.65 30.90 -4.99
C ILE A 534 -17.51 31.90 -4.74
N THR A 535 -17.82 33.20 -4.72
CA THR A 535 -16.86 34.27 -4.41
C THR A 535 -16.84 34.52 -2.91
N THR A 536 -15.71 34.27 -2.26
CA THR A 536 -15.56 34.32 -0.80
C THR A 536 -15.38 35.73 -0.25
N VAL A 537 -15.85 35.94 0.98
CA VAL A 537 -15.84 37.23 1.69
C VAL A 537 -15.32 36.98 3.11
N ASN A 538 -14.45 37.87 3.61
CA ASN A 538 -13.78 37.71 4.91
C ASN A 538 -12.89 36.45 5.03
N SER A 539 -12.28 35.98 3.93
CA SER A 539 -11.22 34.97 4.03
C SER A 539 -10.10 35.48 4.94
N PRO A 540 -9.65 34.71 5.94
CA PRO A 540 -8.38 34.98 6.60
C PRO A 540 -7.22 34.74 5.64
N LYS A 541 -6.01 35.12 6.06
CA LYS A 541 -4.78 34.57 5.49
C LYS A 541 -4.72 33.07 5.80
N LEU A 542 -4.47 32.27 4.77
CA LEU A 542 -4.19 30.84 4.83
C LEU A 542 -2.70 30.67 4.52
N ASP A 543 -2.00 29.80 5.23
CA ASP A 543 -0.57 29.54 5.01
C ASP A 543 -0.21 28.11 5.38
N GLY A 544 0.84 27.55 4.75
CA GLY A 544 1.28 26.18 4.93
C GLY A 544 0.22 25.16 4.51
N ASP A 545 0.06 24.11 5.33
CA ASP A 545 -0.81 22.96 5.04
C ASP A 545 -2.28 23.25 5.35
N VAL A 546 -3.13 23.27 4.32
CA VAL A 546 -4.52 23.74 4.40
C VAL A 546 -5.49 22.69 3.85
N ARG A 547 -6.55 22.42 4.61
CA ARG A 547 -7.68 21.57 4.22
C ARG A 547 -8.89 22.41 3.87
N VAL A 548 -9.57 22.09 2.77
CA VAL A 548 -10.93 22.58 2.45
C VAL A 548 -11.88 21.39 2.50
N LEU A 549 -12.92 21.48 3.33
CA LEU A 549 -13.86 20.40 3.58
C LEU A 549 -15.29 20.88 3.34
N PHE A 550 -15.99 20.21 2.41
CA PHE A 550 -17.37 20.51 2.06
C PHE A 550 -18.33 19.62 2.86
N GLN A 551 -19.47 20.16 3.26
CA GLN A 551 -20.56 19.46 3.94
C GLN A 551 -21.89 19.80 3.28
N THR A 552 -22.84 18.87 3.37
CA THR A 552 -24.26 19.11 3.04
C THR A 552 -25.16 18.54 4.13
N ASN A 553 -26.37 19.09 4.23
CA ASN A 553 -27.48 18.52 4.98
C ASN A 553 -28.30 17.48 4.17
N SER A 554 -28.14 17.45 2.85
CA SER A 554 -28.85 16.51 1.97
C SER A 554 -28.43 15.06 2.22
N LYS A 555 -29.40 14.15 2.16
CA LYS A 555 -29.23 12.71 2.41
C LYS A 555 -28.96 11.90 1.14
N THR A 556 -29.11 12.51 -0.04
CA THR A 556 -28.83 11.88 -1.34
C THR A 556 -27.33 11.83 -1.65
N VAL A 557 -26.55 12.77 -1.09
CA VAL A 557 -25.11 12.87 -1.32
C VAL A 557 -24.36 11.85 -0.46
N PRO A 558 -23.56 10.93 -1.07
CA PRO A 558 -22.81 9.94 -0.32
C PRO A 558 -21.67 10.59 0.47
N LYS A 559 -21.62 10.37 1.78
CA LYS A 559 -20.50 10.81 2.65
C LYS A 559 -19.44 9.71 2.80
N GLY A 560 -18.18 10.11 2.91
CA GLY A 560 -17.01 9.21 2.99
C GLY A 560 -16.17 9.43 4.24
N TYR A 561 -14.85 9.55 4.05
CA TYR A 561 -13.91 9.99 5.09
C TYR A 561 -14.26 11.41 5.56
N GLU A 562 -13.82 11.78 6.77
CA GLU A 562 -14.24 12.99 7.51
C GLU A 562 -15.76 13.17 7.70
N ASN A 563 -16.56 12.10 7.49
CA ASN A 563 -18.02 12.15 7.49
C ASN A 563 -18.56 13.30 6.61
N CYS A 564 -17.96 13.49 5.43
CA CYS A 564 -18.28 14.57 4.51
C CYS A 564 -18.47 14.04 3.08
N PRO A 565 -19.19 14.77 2.20
CA PRO A 565 -19.23 14.51 0.76
C PRO A 565 -17.83 14.43 0.13
N PHE A 566 -17.04 15.49 0.27
CA PHE A 566 -15.69 15.60 -0.28
C PHE A 566 -14.85 16.65 0.46
N TYR A 567 -13.53 16.50 0.35
CA TYR A 567 -12.54 17.46 0.84
C TYR A 567 -11.26 17.36 0.02
N PHE A 568 -10.31 18.25 0.29
CA PHE A 568 -8.94 18.14 -0.23
C PHE A 568 -7.97 18.90 0.66
N TRP A 569 -6.70 18.49 0.61
CA TRP A 569 -5.56 19.19 1.17
C TRP A 569 -4.68 19.78 0.08
N PHE A 570 -4.09 20.93 0.36
CA PHE A 570 -3.03 21.55 -0.43
C PHE A 570 -2.07 22.28 0.51
N ASN A 571 -0.89 22.66 0.01
CA ASN A 571 0.02 23.56 0.71
C ASN A 571 0.13 24.88 -0.07
N THR A 572 0.12 26.03 0.61
CA THR A 572 -0.02 27.34 -0.04
C THR A 572 1.15 27.72 -0.94
N ALA A 573 2.38 27.30 -0.64
CA ALA A 573 3.57 27.63 -1.44
C ALA A 573 3.44 27.11 -2.89
N PHE A 574 3.16 25.83 -3.05
CA PHE A 574 3.01 25.18 -4.37
C PHE A 574 1.83 25.73 -5.20
N VAL A 575 0.89 26.44 -4.57
CA VAL A 575 -0.20 27.16 -5.26
C VAL A 575 0.20 28.60 -5.57
N ALA A 576 1.00 29.25 -4.73
CA ALA A 576 1.52 30.60 -4.96
C ALA A 576 2.49 30.64 -6.16
N ASP A 577 3.37 29.64 -6.26
CA ASP A 577 4.45 29.56 -7.26
C ASP A 577 3.96 29.23 -8.68
N THR A 578 2.84 28.52 -8.81
CA THR A 578 2.33 28.02 -10.11
C THR A 578 1.45 29.04 -10.83
N SER A 579 0.33 29.44 -10.20
CA SER A 579 -0.64 30.36 -10.84
C SER A 579 -1.61 31.04 -9.86
N ARG A 580 -1.47 30.80 -8.55
CA ARG A 580 -2.46 31.19 -7.51
C ARG A 580 -3.85 30.58 -7.78
N LYS A 581 -3.88 29.49 -8.53
CA LYS A 581 -5.04 28.67 -8.87
C LYS A 581 -4.71 27.21 -8.59
N LEU A 582 -5.66 26.49 -8.01
CA LEU A 582 -5.61 25.04 -7.82
C LEU A 582 -6.78 24.42 -8.58
N ILE A 583 -6.51 23.46 -9.47
CA ILE A 583 -7.53 22.70 -10.22
C ILE A 583 -7.50 21.27 -9.72
N LEU A 584 -8.67 20.69 -9.43
CA LEU A 584 -8.83 19.32 -8.94
C LEU A 584 -9.98 18.63 -9.68
N THR A 585 -9.67 17.57 -10.42
CA THR A 585 -10.68 16.65 -10.98
C THR A 585 -11.33 15.79 -9.89
N ARG A 586 -12.42 15.08 -10.22
CA ARG A 586 -13.07 14.09 -9.34
C ARG A 586 -12.07 13.09 -8.74
N GLU A 587 -11.13 12.61 -9.54
CA GLU A 587 -10.07 11.66 -9.19
C GLU A 587 -9.06 12.26 -8.20
N GLN A 588 -8.90 13.58 -8.19
CA GLN A 588 -7.98 14.32 -7.33
C GLN A 588 -8.62 14.81 -6.01
N LEU A 589 -9.92 14.52 -5.79
CA LEU A 589 -10.67 14.94 -4.60
C LEU A 589 -10.86 13.79 -3.61
N ASP A 590 -10.72 14.06 -2.31
CA ASP A 590 -10.87 13.04 -1.27
C ASP A 590 -12.36 12.71 -1.07
N ASN A 591 -12.68 11.42 -1.27
CA ASN A 591 -14.00 10.78 -1.43
C ASN A 591 -14.49 10.62 -2.89
N PRO A 592 -14.61 11.65 -3.76
CA PRO A 592 -15.12 11.48 -5.13
C PRO A 592 -14.29 10.56 -6.04
N HIS A 593 -12.99 10.39 -5.76
CA HIS A 593 -12.09 9.45 -6.44
C HIS A 593 -12.50 7.96 -6.36
N LYS A 594 -13.57 7.62 -5.64
CA LYS A 594 -14.00 6.23 -5.43
C LYS A 594 -15.14 5.89 -6.41
N PRO A 595 -15.00 4.86 -7.26
CA PRO A 595 -16.05 4.47 -8.22
C PRO A 595 -17.47 4.32 -7.63
N LYS A 596 -17.57 3.90 -6.37
CA LYS A 596 -18.85 3.80 -5.65
C LYS A 596 -19.63 5.13 -5.51
N THR A 597 -19.00 6.29 -5.68
CA THR A 597 -19.66 7.62 -5.59
C THR A 597 -19.90 8.27 -6.96
N TRP A 598 -19.48 7.64 -8.06
CA TRP A 598 -19.56 8.22 -9.41
C TRP A 598 -20.98 8.37 -9.97
N HIS A 599 -21.97 7.73 -9.33
CA HIS A 599 -23.40 7.96 -9.61
C HIS A 599 -23.88 9.36 -9.20
N CYS A 600 -23.16 10.03 -8.30
CA CYS A 600 -23.42 11.41 -7.85
C CYS A 600 -22.35 12.35 -8.39
N PHE A 601 -21.07 12.10 -8.09
CA PHE A 601 -19.95 12.87 -8.65
C PHE A 601 -19.60 12.33 -10.05
N ARG A 602 -20.19 12.92 -11.09
CA ARG A 602 -19.93 12.55 -12.48
C ARG A 602 -18.52 12.94 -12.92
N GLU A 603 -18.11 12.45 -14.07
CA GLU A 603 -16.78 12.69 -14.67
C GLU A 603 -16.48 14.18 -14.91
N THR A 604 -17.52 14.98 -15.18
CA THR A 604 -17.46 16.44 -15.26
C THR A 604 -17.29 17.16 -13.92
N PHE A 605 -17.25 16.44 -12.79
CA PHE A 605 -17.12 17.04 -11.47
C PHE A 605 -15.67 17.49 -11.22
N GLN A 606 -15.47 18.81 -11.18
CA GLN A 606 -14.17 19.45 -11.03
C GLN A 606 -14.30 20.67 -10.11
N ILE A 607 -13.25 20.97 -9.35
CA ILE A 607 -13.15 22.15 -8.50
C ILE A 607 -11.95 23.00 -8.94
N GLU A 608 -12.19 24.28 -9.19
CA GLU A 608 -11.16 25.30 -9.41
C GLU A 608 -11.17 26.29 -8.23
N VAL A 609 -10.05 26.44 -7.55
CA VAL A 609 -9.88 27.33 -6.40
C VAL A 609 -8.93 28.46 -6.78
N PHE A 610 -9.34 29.71 -6.54
CA PHE A 610 -8.59 30.91 -6.92
C PHE A 610 -8.22 31.72 -5.67
N PHE A 611 -6.97 32.15 -5.62
CA PHE A 611 -6.37 32.86 -4.50
C PHE A 611 -5.82 34.23 -4.93
N ALA A 612 -5.51 35.07 -3.95
CA ALA A 612 -4.62 36.23 -4.11
C ALA A 612 -3.58 36.23 -2.99
N GLU A 613 -2.55 37.07 -3.12
CA GLU A 613 -1.55 37.29 -2.07
C GLU A 613 -2.22 37.74 -0.74
N GLY A 614 -1.73 37.20 0.37
CA GLY A 614 -2.06 37.62 1.72
C GLY A 614 -1.01 38.58 2.29
N THR A 615 -0.90 39.78 1.71
CA THR A 615 -0.06 40.89 2.21
C THR A 615 -0.41 41.29 3.63
#